data_AF-A0AAJ5W7Q4-F1
#
_entry.id   AF-A0AAJ5W7Q4-F1
#
_cell.length_a   1.000
_cell.length_b   1.000
_cell.length_c   1.000
_cell.angle_alpha   90.00
_cell.angle_beta   90.00
_cell.angle_gamma   90.00
#
_symmetry.space_group_name_H-M   'P 1'
#
loop_
_entity.id
_entity.type
_entity.pdbx_description
1 polymer ?
#
loop_
_entity_poly.entity_id
_entity_poly.type
_entity_poly.pdbx_seq_one_letter_code
_entity_poly.pdbx_strand_id
1 'polypeptide(L)'
;MNKIKKAAFGVLVAGLAFGFSAFTTIKKSSVFTYYQVNNPYAAPSNPNGYAYYSGDRCEAGGNLCTAQWDIGLNPPPFFEGQALPPTGVTLQTSTITSGHFE
;
A
#
# COMPACT_ATOMS: atom_id res chain seq x y z
N MET A 1 -43.16 35.63 10.72
CA MET A 1 -42.25 34.79 9.90
C MET A 1 -42.76 33.34 9.96
N ASN A 2 -43.38 32.83 8.88
CA ASN A 2 -44.20 31.61 8.91
C ASN A 2 -43.39 30.31 9.01
N LYS A 3 -43.89 29.38 9.85
CA LYS A 3 -43.27 28.11 10.30
C LYS A 3 -42.74 27.20 9.16
N ILE A 4 -43.30 27.31 7.97
CA ILE A 4 -42.94 26.51 6.78
C ILE A 4 -41.51 26.81 6.29
N LYS A 5 -41.07 28.08 6.35
CA LYS A 5 -39.73 28.47 5.91
C LYS A 5 -38.62 27.92 6.82
N LYS A 6 -38.93 27.63 8.08
CA LYS A 6 -37.98 27.06 9.06
C LYS A 6 -37.77 25.55 8.87
N ALA A 7 -38.81 24.84 8.44
CA ALA A 7 -38.75 23.39 8.20
C ALA A 7 -37.94 23.04 6.94
N ALA A 8 -38.11 23.81 5.86
CA ALA A 8 -37.37 23.60 4.62
C ALA A 8 -35.85 23.75 4.78
N PHE A 9 -35.42 24.68 5.63
CA PHE A 9 -33.99 24.89 5.93
C PHE A 9 -33.39 23.74 6.75
N GLY A 10 -34.17 23.15 7.66
CA GLY A 10 -33.73 22.02 8.49
C GLY A 10 -33.48 20.74 7.69
N VAL A 11 -34.35 20.46 6.69
CA VAL A 11 -34.19 19.29 5.81
C VAL A 11 -32.96 19.45 4.90
N LEU A 12 -32.66 20.67 4.46
CA LEU A 12 -31.53 20.95 3.57
C LEU A 12 -30.18 20.79 4.27
N VAL A 13 -30.08 21.17 5.56
CA VAL A 13 -28.87 20.96 6.39
C VAL A 13 -28.68 19.48 6.72
N ALA A 14 -29.76 18.75 6.99
CA ALA A 14 -29.68 17.31 7.20
C ALA A 14 -29.20 16.57 5.94
N GLY A 15 -29.68 16.95 4.75
CA GLY A 15 -29.24 16.35 3.47
C GLY A 15 -27.74 16.55 3.17
N LEU A 16 -27.17 17.72 3.50
CA LEU A 16 -25.74 17.95 3.32
C LEU A 16 -24.87 17.14 4.31
N ALA A 17 -25.31 16.95 5.55
CA ALA A 17 -24.51 16.24 6.56
C ALA A 17 -24.34 14.73 6.26
N PHE A 18 -25.33 14.08 5.65
CA PHE A 18 -25.21 12.68 5.22
C PHE A 18 -24.50 12.50 3.87
N GLY A 19 -24.35 13.57 3.08
CA GLY A 19 -23.71 13.51 1.75
C GLY A 19 -22.19 13.40 1.77
N PHE A 20 -21.52 13.85 2.84
CA PHE A 20 -20.05 13.81 2.94
C PHE A 20 -19.49 12.53 3.57
N SER A 21 -20.33 11.71 4.20
CA SER A 21 -19.88 10.50 4.93
C SER A 21 -19.50 9.33 4.03
N ALA A 22 -19.83 9.37 2.74
CA ALA A 22 -19.67 8.24 1.82
C ALA A 22 -18.34 8.23 1.02
N PHE A 23 -17.52 9.28 1.11
CA PHE A 23 -16.38 9.46 0.20
C PHE A 23 -15.00 9.35 0.84
N THR A 24 -14.90 9.08 2.14
CA THR A 24 -13.60 8.87 2.80
C THR A 24 -13.19 7.40 2.87
N THR A 25 -13.59 6.58 1.89
CA THR A 25 -12.86 5.32 1.63
C THR A 25 -11.49 5.72 1.12
N ILE A 26 -10.59 6.02 2.05
CA ILE A 26 -9.16 6.13 1.81
C ILE A 26 -8.79 4.78 1.19
N LYS A 27 -8.62 4.74 -0.13
CA LYS A 27 -8.02 3.60 -0.80
C LYS A 27 -6.60 3.52 -0.25
N LYS A 28 -6.41 2.72 0.79
CA LYS A 28 -5.08 2.34 1.23
C LYS A 28 -4.42 1.68 0.03
N SER A 29 -3.30 2.22 -0.42
CA SER A 29 -2.48 1.56 -1.43
C SER A 29 -2.13 0.19 -0.88
N SER A 30 -2.49 -0.87 -1.62
CA SER A 30 -2.07 -2.23 -1.31
C SER A 30 -0.70 -2.53 -1.91
N VAL A 31 -0.12 -1.61 -2.69
CA VAL A 31 1.19 -1.77 -3.30
C VAL A 31 2.25 -1.14 -2.41
N PHE A 32 3.24 -1.94 -2.01
CA PHE A 32 4.38 -1.52 -1.19
C PHE A 32 5.69 -2.02 -1.80
N THR A 33 6.77 -1.25 -1.64
CA THR A 33 8.12 -1.66 -2.02
C THR A 33 8.69 -2.58 -0.95
N TYR A 34 9.19 -3.75 -1.35
CA TYR A 34 9.92 -4.67 -0.48
C TYR A 34 11.34 -4.88 -1.01
N TYR A 35 12.26 -5.15 -0.11
CA TYR A 35 13.68 -5.37 -0.36
C TYR A 35 14.02 -6.85 -0.15
N GLN A 36 14.88 -7.38 -1.00
CA GLN A 36 15.35 -8.75 -0.87
C GLN A 36 16.41 -8.83 0.24
N VAL A 37 16.22 -9.69 1.24
CA VAL A 37 17.08 -9.75 2.44
C VAL A 37 17.80 -11.08 2.65
N ASN A 38 17.21 -12.21 2.23
CA ASN A 38 17.73 -13.54 2.60
C ASN A 38 18.37 -14.30 1.42
N ASN A 39 18.19 -13.83 0.17
CA ASN A 39 18.72 -14.52 -1.01
C ASN A 39 18.80 -13.56 -2.22
N PRO A 40 19.93 -12.88 -2.48
CA PRO A 40 20.08 -11.92 -3.58
C PRO A 40 19.98 -12.53 -4.99
N TYR A 41 19.83 -13.86 -5.09
CA TYR A 41 19.69 -14.61 -6.33
C TYR A 41 18.33 -15.29 -6.48
N ALA A 42 17.39 -15.10 -5.53
CA ALA A 42 16.06 -15.68 -5.68
C ALA A 42 15.31 -15.00 -6.84
N ALA A 43 14.49 -15.80 -7.54
CA ALA A 43 13.62 -15.29 -8.58
C ALA A 43 12.72 -14.17 -8.01
N PRO A 44 12.52 -13.06 -8.74
CA PRO A 44 11.68 -11.94 -8.27
C PRO A 44 10.23 -12.34 -7.97
N SER A 45 9.76 -13.45 -8.54
CA SER A 45 8.42 -14.00 -8.32
C SER A 45 8.26 -14.78 -7.01
N ASN A 46 9.35 -15.04 -6.27
CA ASN A 46 9.27 -15.72 -4.99
C ASN A 46 9.04 -14.69 -3.87
N PRO A 47 7.89 -14.71 -3.19
CA PRO A 47 7.64 -13.77 -2.09
C PRO A 47 8.52 -14.06 -0.86
N ASN A 48 9.07 -15.28 -0.76
CA ASN A 48 9.96 -15.65 0.33
C ASN A 48 11.33 -14.99 0.14
N GLY A 49 11.75 -14.21 1.14
CA GLY A 49 13.02 -13.50 1.13
C GLY A 49 12.91 -12.00 0.90
N TYR A 50 11.69 -11.46 0.89
CA TYR A 50 11.42 -10.02 0.87
C TYR A 50 11.02 -9.49 2.25
N ALA A 51 11.48 -8.30 2.58
CA ALA A 51 11.10 -7.56 3.78
C ALA A 51 10.88 -6.08 3.48
N TYR A 52 9.93 -5.47 4.19
CA TYR A 52 9.59 -4.07 4.05
C TYR A 52 10.64 -3.20 4.74
N TYR A 53 11.05 -2.13 4.06
CA TYR A 53 11.81 -1.04 4.66
C TYR A 53 11.29 0.29 4.12
N SER A 54 11.29 1.32 4.97
CA SER A 54 10.90 2.68 4.57
C SER A 54 12.01 3.44 3.84
N GLY A 55 13.27 3.02 4.02
CA GLY A 55 14.45 3.58 3.37
C GLY A 55 15.06 2.64 2.32
N ASP A 56 15.93 3.19 1.48
CA ASP A 56 16.70 2.40 0.54
C ASP A 56 17.67 1.46 1.26
N ARG A 57 17.59 0.18 0.92
CA ARG A 57 18.41 -0.92 1.45
C ARG A 57 19.04 -1.73 0.33
N CYS A 58 19.13 -1.19 -0.88
CA CYS A 58 19.92 -1.84 -1.93
C CYS A 58 21.37 -1.99 -1.49
N GLU A 59 21.80 -3.23 -1.28
CA GLU A 59 23.20 -3.56 -1.15
C GLU A 59 23.86 -3.64 -2.54
N ALA A 60 25.12 -3.22 -2.63
CA ALA A 60 25.89 -3.32 -3.86
C ALA A 60 26.16 -4.80 -4.21
N GLY A 61 25.87 -5.21 -5.45
CA GLY A 61 26.29 -6.51 -6.01
C GLY A 61 25.24 -7.63 -6.06
N GLY A 62 23.95 -7.36 -5.84
CA GLY A 62 22.86 -8.33 -6.01
C GLY A 62 22.18 -8.31 -7.39
N ASN A 63 21.60 -9.43 -7.84
CA ASN A 63 20.78 -9.48 -9.06
C ASN A 63 19.46 -8.71 -8.91
N LEU A 64 18.98 -8.59 -7.68
CA LEU A 64 17.71 -7.98 -7.33
C LEU A 64 17.86 -7.24 -6.00
N CYS A 65 17.41 -5.99 -5.97
CA CYS A 65 17.36 -5.21 -4.75
C CYS A 65 15.92 -5.08 -4.24
N THR A 66 15.04 -4.52 -5.06
CA THR A 66 13.65 -4.25 -4.66
C THR A 66 12.65 -4.72 -5.69
N ALA A 67 11.42 -4.93 -5.23
CA ALA A 67 10.25 -5.03 -6.09
C ALA A 67 9.03 -4.48 -5.36
N GLN A 68 8.07 -3.94 -6.10
CA GLN A 68 6.77 -3.61 -5.53
C GLN A 68 5.85 -4.81 -5.57
N TRP A 69 5.15 -5.01 -4.45
CA TRP A 69 4.20 -6.08 -4.25
C TRP A 69 2.85 -5.50 -3.86
N ASP A 70 1.81 -5.93 -4.56
CA ASP A 70 0.43 -5.73 -4.13
C ASP A 70 0.09 -6.78 -3.08
N ILE A 71 -0.14 -6.36 -1.84
CA ILE A 71 -0.45 -7.25 -0.72
C ILE A 71 -1.95 -7.56 -0.60
N GLY A 72 -2.79 -6.99 -1.47
CA GLY A 72 -4.24 -7.23 -1.49
C GLY A 72 -4.92 -6.89 -0.17
N LEU A 73 -5.50 -7.91 0.48
CA LEU A 73 -6.19 -7.79 1.77
C LEU A 73 -5.27 -7.99 2.99
N ASN A 74 -3.99 -8.32 2.77
CA ASN A 74 -3.05 -8.46 3.87
C ASN A 74 -2.85 -7.11 4.57
N PRO A 75 -2.56 -7.13 5.89
CA PRO A 75 -2.30 -5.90 6.61
C PRO A 75 -1.04 -5.22 6.07
N PRO A 76 -1.04 -3.87 5.96
CA PRO A 76 0.14 -3.13 5.54
C PRO A 76 1.30 -3.34 6.50
N PRO A 77 2.55 -3.18 6.04
CA PRO A 77 3.70 -3.29 6.93
C PRO A 77 3.69 -2.19 8.00
N PHE A 78 4.00 -2.58 9.24
CA PHE A 78 3.98 -1.69 10.41
C PHE A 78 5.38 -1.33 10.92
N PHE A 79 6.39 -2.13 10.60
CA PHE A 79 7.77 -1.94 11.05
C PHE A 79 8.80 -2.40 10.01
N GLU A 80 10.01 -1.88 10.14
CA GLU A 80 11.16 -2.23 9.28
C GLU A 80 11.54 -3.71 9.43
N GLY A 81 11.88 -4.37 8.34
CA GLY A 81 12.20 -5.80 8.32
C GLY A 81 10.97 -6.72 8.36
N GLN A 82 9.75 -6.18 8.33
CA GLN A 82 8.54 -7.01 8.27
C GLN A 82 8.53 -7.82 6.97
N ALA A 83 8.48 -9.15 7.09
CA ALA A 83 8.48 -10.04 5.93
C ALA A 83 7.24 -9.83 5.04
N LEU A 84 7.43 -9.97 3.73
CA LEU A 84 6.32 -10.03 2.77
C LEU A 84 5.45 -11.27 3.08
N PRO A 85 4.11 -11.14 3.08
CA PRO A 85 3.24 -12.29 3.27
C PRO A 85 3.48 -13.36 2.18
N PRO A 86 3.50 -14.66 2.53
CA PRO A 86 3.81 -15.72 1.58
C PRO A 86 2.68 -15.98 0.56
N THR A 87 1.47 -15.49 0.82
CA THR A 87 0.27 -15.74 0.02
C THR A 87 -0.60 -14.50 -0.11
N GLY A 88 -1.41 -14.44 -1.17
CA GLY A 88 -2.30 -13.31 -1.41
C GLY A 88 -1.56 -12.03 -1.81
N VAL A 89 -0.35 -12.19 -2.37
CA VAL A 89 0.50 -11.10 -2.84
C VAL A 89 0.73 -11.24 -4.35
N THR A 90 0.81 -10.12 -5.06
CA THR A 90 1.05 -10.07 -6.51
C THR A 90 2.24 -9.18 -6.81
N LEU A 91 3.22 -9.74 -7.53
CA LEU A 91 4.40 -9.00 -7.96
C LEU A 91 4.04 -8.01 -9.07
N GLN A 92 4.50 -6.76 -8.93
CA GLN A 92 4.44 -5.76 -10.00
C GLN A 92 5.72 -5.88 -10.83
N THR A 93 5.69 -6.69 -11.89
CA THR A 93 6.89 -7.08 -12.66
C THR A 93 7.66 -5.91 -13.28
N SER A 94 7.00 -4.79 -13.58
CA SER A 94 7.63 -3.57 -14.12
C SER A 94 8.40 -2.75 -13.07
N THR A 95 8.36 -3.15 -11.80
CA THR A 95 8.93 -2.39 -10.67
C THR A 95 10.15 -3.08 -10.04
N ILE A 96 10.56 -4.20 -10.64
CA ILE A 96 11.72 -4.98 -10.24
C ILE A 96 12.97 -4.12 -10.48
N THR A 97 13.66 -3.77 -9.41
CA THR A 97 14.93 -3.04 -9.47
C THR A 97 16.04 -4.01 -9.11
N SER A 98 16.96 -4.23 -10.07
CA SER A 98 18.22 -4.93 -9.80
C SER A 98 19.06 -4.13 -8.82
N GLY A 99 19.97 -4.78 -8.09
CA GLY A 99 20.92 -4.06 -7.22
C GLY A 99 21.60 -2.94 -8.00
N HIS A 100 21.28 -1.69 -7.65
CA HIS A 100 21.90 -0.53 -8.29
C HIS A 100 23.26 -0.29 -7.62
N PHE A 101 24.19 0.06 -8.50
CA PHE A 101 25.64 0.00 -8.40
C PHE A 101 26.22 1.22 -7.67
N GLU A 102 27.25 0.98 -6.84
CA GLU A 102 28.60 1.57 -6.96
C GLU A 102 29.64 0.48 -6.69
#